data_AF-A0A930AD16-F1
#
_entry.id   AF-A0A930AD16-F1
#
_cell.length_a   1.000
_cell.length_b   1.000
_cell.length_c   1.000
_cell.angle_alpha   90.00
_cell.angle_beta   90.00
_cell.angle_gamma   90.00
#
_symmetry.space_group_name_H-M   'P 1'
#
loop_
_entity.id
_entity.type
_entity.pdbx_description
1 polymer ?
#
loop_
_entity_poly.entity_id
_entity_poly.type
_entity_poly.pdbx_seq_one_letter_code
_entity_poly.pdbx_strand_id
1 'polypeptide(L)'
;MSNLSVNAIRFLGIDAINKANSGHPGVVMGAAPMAYSLFTKQLRINPAQPNWINRDRFILSAGHGSMLLYALLHLSGFEDVSMDEVKNFRQWGSKTPGHPEFGHTAGVDATTGPLGQGISTA
;
A
#
# COMPACT_ATOMS: atom_id res chain seq x y z
N MET A 1 -4.99 8.46 17.91
CA MET A 1 -5.07 7.73 16.62
C MET A 1 -6.38 8.17 15.98
N SER A 2 -6.39 8.61 14.71
CA SER A 2 -7.62 9.06 14.07
C SER A 2 -8.46 7.84 13.64
N ASN A 3 -9.59 7.61 14.31
CA ASN A 3 -10.49 6.51 13.94
C ASN A 3 -11.04 6.67 12.52
N LEU A 4 -11.32 7.91 12.10
CA LEU A 4 -11.79 8.19 10.75
C LEU A 4 -10.73 7.83 9.70
N SER A 5 -9.47 8.22 9.92
CA SER A 5 -8.38 7.91 8.97
C SER A 5 -8.09 6.40 8.90
N VAL A 6 -8.12 5.71 10.04
CA VAL A 6 -7.97 4.25 10.08
C VAL A 6 -9.13 3.57 9.32
N ASN A 7 -10.36 4.02 9.52
CA ASN A 7 -11.51 3.49 8.80
C ASN A 7 -11.47 3.84 7.30
N ALA A 8 -10.95 5.00 6.91
CA ALA A 8 -10.74 5.34 5.50
C ALA A 8 -9.80 4.34 4.81
N ILE A 9 -8.69 3.95 5.46
CA ILE A 9 -7.79 2.90 4.94
C ILE A 9 -8.54 1.57 4.77
N ARG A 10 -9.35 1.18 5.77
CA ARG A 10 -10.13 -0.06 5.73
C ARG A 10 -11.11 -0.07 4.56
N PHE A 11 -11.94 0.97 4.45
CA PHE A 11 -13.01 1.01 3.46
C PHE A 11 -12.47 1.22 2.04
N LEU A 12 -11.41 2.01 1.84
CA LEU A 12 -10.75 2.08 0.53
C LEU A 12 -10.25 0.71 0.05
N GLY A 13 -9.63 -0.06 0.94
CA GLY A 13 -9.17 -1.41 0.59
C GLY A 13 -10.32 -2.37 0.34
N ILE A 14 -11.36 -2.36 1.18
CA ILE A 14 -12.55 -3.22 1.01
C ILE A 14 -13.25 -2.92 -0.32
N ASP A 15 -13.49 -1.64 -0.62
CA ASP A 15 -14.21 -1.23 -1.84
C ASP A 15 -13.42 -1.56 -3.11
N ALA A 16 -12.10 -1.34 -3.10
CA ALA A 16 -11.24 -1.71 -4.22
C ALA A 16 -11.21 -3.22 -4.45
N ILE A 17 -11.10 -4.02 -3.38
CA ILE A 17 -11.13 -5.49 -3.45
C ILE A 17 -12.48 -6.00 -3.97
N ASN A 18 -13.58 -5.43 -3.49
CA ASN A 18 -14.92 -5.76 -3.94
C ASN A 18 -15.10 -5.42 -5.42
N LYS A 19 -14.68 -4.22 -5.85
CA LYS A 19 -14.74 -3.80 -7.26
C LYS A 19 -13.92 -4.72 -8.17
N ALA A 20 -12.72 -5.11 -7.72
CA ALA A 20 -11.87 -6.03 -8.46
C ALA A 20 -12.39 -7.48 -8.45
N ASN A 21 -13.37 -7.79 -7.60
CA ASN A 21 -13.85 -9.15 -7.31
C ASN A 21 -12.69 -10.11 -6.96
N SER A 22 -11.64 -9.58 -6.32
CA SER A 22 -10.37 -10.28 -6.10
C SER A 22 -9.52 -9.53 -5.07
N GLY A 23 -9.00 -10.23 -4.06
CA GLY A 23 -8.07 -9.62 -3.09
C GLY A 23 -8.14 -10.24 -1.69
N HIS A 24 -7.44 -9.61 -0.74
CA HIS A 24 -7.26 -10.11 0.63
C HIS A 24 -7.67 -9.05 1.66
N PRO A 25 -8.97 -8.94 2.02
CA PRO A 25 -9.46 -7.84 2.84
C PRO A 25 -9.05 -7.94 4.32
N GLY A 26 -8.85 -9.16 4.84
CA GLY A 26 -8.59 -9.39 6.26
C GLY A 26 -7.36 -8.66 6.80
N VAL A 27 -6.23 -8.73 6.09
CA VAL A 27 -4.99 -8.04 6.47
C VAL A 27 -5.14 -6.52 6.41
N VAL A 28 -5.89 -5.99 5.43
CA VAL A 28 -6.17 -4.55 5.34
C VAL A 28 -6.93 -4.07 6.58
N MET A 29 -7.97 -4.81 6.97
CA MET A 29 -8.81 -4.47 8.12
C MET A 29 -8.03 -4.52 9.45
N GLY A 30 -7.25 -5.59 9.63
CA GLY A 30 -6.51 -5.87 10.86
C GLY A 30 -5.28 -4.96 11.04
N ALA A 31 -4.52 -4.71 9.99
CA ALA A 31 -3.27 -3.96 10.07
C ALA A 31 -3.41 -2.45 9.81
N ALA A 32 -4.58 -1.95 9.40
CA ALA A 32 -4.80 -0.51 9.21
C ALA A 32 -4.39 0.37 10.42
N PRO A 33 -4.66 0.02 11.70
CA PRO A 33 -4.23 0.83 12.84
C PRO A 33 -2.71 0.97 12.98
N MET A 34 -1.97 -0.15 12.83
CA MET A 34 -0.51 -0.14 12.93
C MET A 34 0.11 0.57 11.73
N ALA A 35 -0.41 0.34 10.53
CA ALA A 35 0.11 0.96 9.33
C ALA A 35 -0.15 2.46 9.29
N TYR A 36 -1.34 2.91 9.73
CA TYR A 36 -1.62 4.33 9.95
C TYR A 36 -0.62 4.97 10.91
N SER A 37 -0.38 4.34 12.06
CA SER A 37 0.53 4.87 13.06
C SER A 37 1.97 4.96 12.55
N LEU A 38 2.41 3.96 11.78
CA LEU A 38 3.73 3.92 11.14
C LEU A 38 3.87 5.05 10.10
N PHE A 39 2.96 5.15 9.13
CA PHE A 39 3.04 6.10 8.02
C PHE A 39 2.86 7.56 8.46
N THR A 40 2.04 7.82 9.48
CA THR A 40 1.71 9.21 9.87
C THR A 40 2.60 9.77 10.97
N LYS A 41 3.32 8.92 11.71
CA LYS A 41 4.08 9.37 12.89
C LYS A 41 5.54 8.96 12.93
N GLN A 42 5.91 7.89 12.24
CA GLN A 42 7.23 7.28 12.39
C GLN A 42 8.05 7.35 11.11
N LEU A 43 7.45 7.06 9.96
CA LEU A 43 8.17 7.05 8.69
C LEU A 43 8.55 8.46 8.23
N ARG A 44 9.83 8.63 7.94
CA ARG A 44 10.38 9.79 7.25
C ARG A 44 10.38 9.55 5.75
N ILE A 45 9.30 9.94 5.08
CA ILE A 45 9.11 9.81 3.64
C ILE A 45 8.66 11.14 3.03
N ASN A 46 8.96 11.34 1.74
CA ASN A 46 8.44 12.44 0.95
C ASN A 46 7.70 11.87 -0.28
N PRO A 47 6.36 11.87 -0.31
CA PRO A 47 5.57 11.37 -1.43
C PRO A 47 5.88 12.08 -2.77
N ALA A 48 6.28 13.35 -2.74
CA ALA A 48 6.70 14.10 -3.92
C ALA A 48 8.12 13.75 -4.40
N GLN A 49 8.90 13.02 -3.57
CA GLN A 49 10.22 12.52 -3.92
C GLN A 49 10.37 11.03 -3.51
N PRO A 50 9.67 10.10 -4.19
CA PRO A 50 9.71 8.67 -3.86
C PRO A 50 11.10 8.05 -3.91
N ASN A 51 12.03 8.68 -4.65
CA ASN A 51 13.41 8.22 -4.81
C ASN A 51 14.41 8.95 -3.90
N TRP A 52 13.95 9.73 -2.93
CA TRP A 52 14.83 10.37 -1.96
C TRP A 52 15.71 9.33 -1.25
N ILE A 53 17.04 9.50 -1.35
CA ILE A 53 17.99 8.47 -0.94
C ILE A 53 17.96 8.16 0.56
N ASN A 54 17.67 9.15 1.40
CA ASN A 54 17.72 9.04 2.87
C ASN A 54 16.33 8.91 3.52
N ARG A 55 15.30 8.57 2.74
CA ARG A 55 13.98 8.25 3.30
C ARG A 55 13.99 6.89 3.98
N ASP A 56 13.09 6.71 4.93
CA ASP A 56 12.83 5.39 5.50
C ASP A 56 12.25 4.45 4.43
N ARG A 57 12.59 3.16 4.53
CA ARG A 57 12.12 2.12 3.61
C ARG A 57 11.00 1.32 4.25
N PHE A 58 9.95 1.06 3.50
CA PHE A 58 8.82 0.26 3.96
C PHE A 58 8.61 -0.93 3.02
N ILE A 59 8.83 -2.14 3.53
CA ILE A 59 8.61 -3.37 2.79
C ILE A 59 7.43 -4.13 3.42
N LEU A 60 6.33 -4.26 2.66
CA LEU A 60 5.20 -5.10 3.05
C LEU A 60 5.52 -6.57 2.73
N SER A 61 6.17 -7.27 3.67
CA SER A 61 6.53 -8.69 3.50
C SER A 61 5.32 -9.60 3.25
N ALA A 62 4.20 -9.33 3.93
CA ALA A 62 2.91 -9.95 3.65
C ALA A 62 2.26 -9.35 2.38
N GLY A 63 2.90 -9.55 1.22
CA GLY A 63 2.55 -8.87 -0.04
C GLY A 63 1.11 -9.10 -0.51
N HIS A 64 0.44 -10.16 -0.04
CA HIS A 64 -0.98 -10.37 -0.35
C HIS A 64 -1.88 -9.23 0.15
N GLY A 65 -1.43 -8.47 1.16
CA GLY A 65 -2.08 -7.27 1.67
C GLY A 65 -1.85 -6.00 0.86
N SER A 66 -1.56 -6.11 -0.43
CA SER A 66 -1.22 -5.01 -1.35
C SER A 66 -2.17 -3.80 -1.27
N MET A 67 -3.48 -4.01 -1.16
CA MET A 67 -4.42 -2.88 -1.01
C MET A 67 -4.24 -2.06 0.27
N LEU A 68 -3.66 -2.62 1.33
CA LEU A 68 -3.27 -1.81 2.50
C LEU A 68 -2.18 -0.81 2.11
N LEU A 69 -1.15 -1.28 1.39
CA LEU A 69 -0.07 -0.43 0.91
C LEU A 69 -0.59 0.62 -0.06
N TYR A 70 -1.38 0.24 -1.06
CA TYR A 70 -1.91 1.20 -2.03
C TYR A 70 -2.83 2.24 -1.39
N ALA A 71 -3.67 1.86 -0.43
CA ALA A 71 -4.47 2.82 0.32
C ALA A 71 -3.60 3.83 1.09
N LEU A 72 -2.50 3.37 1.70
CA LEU A 72 -1.54 4.23 2.40
C LEU A 72 -0.79 5.15 1.44
N LEU A 73 -0.32 4.64 0.30
CA LEU A 73 0.36 5.44 -0.71
C LEU A 73 -0.57 6.52 -1.29
N HIS A 74 -1.81 6.15 -1.62
CA HIS A 74 -2.84 7.08 -2.07
C HIS A 74 -3.10 8.20 -1.05
N LEU A 75 -3.40 7.82 0.20
CA LEU A 75 -3.72 8.78 1.26
C LEU A 75 -2.52 9.62 1.69
N SER A 76 -1.30 9.12 1.47
CA SER A 76 -0.07 9.88 1.71
C SER A 76 0.28 10.83 0.57
N GLY A 77 -0.38 10.74 -0.59
CA GLY A 77 -0.17 11.64 -1.72
C GLY A 77 0.89 11.20 -2.72
N PHE A 78 1.15 9.89 -2.85
CA PHE A 78 1.96 9.37 -3.96
C PHE A 78 1.17 9.50 -5.27
N GLU A 79 1.71 10.24 -6.23
CA GLU A 79 1.03 10.58 -7.50
C GLU A 79 0.65 9.33 -8.32
N ASP A 80 1.52 8.32 -8.34
CA ASP A 80 1.30 7.04 -9.03
C ASP A 80 0.09 6.25 -8.53
N VAL A 81 -0.44 6.57 -7.33
CA VAL A 81 -1.55 5.86 -6.72
C VAL A 81 -2.74 6.81 -6.55
N SER A 82 -3.27 7.26 -7.68
CA SER A 82 -4.49 8.06 -7.73
C SER A 82 -5.73 7.27 -7.26
N MET A 83 -6.85 7.98 -7.04
CA MET A 83 -8.12 7.31 -6.74
C MET A 83 -8.56 6.38 -7.88
N ASP A 84 -8.23 6.70 -9.13
CA ASP A 84 -8.58 5.85 -10.27
C ASP A 84 -7.69 4.60 -10.33
N GLU A 85 -6.43 4.71 -9.90
CA GLU A 85 -5.57 3.53 -9.72
C GLU A 85 -6.04 2.62 -8.58
N VAL A 86 -6.50 3.19 -7.47
CA VAL A 86 -7.15 2.40 -6.40
C VAL A 86 -8.38 1.66 -6.95
N LYS A 87 -9.21 2.32 -7.75
CA LYS A 87 -10.36 1.70 -8.43
C LYS A 87 -9.96 0.66 -9.47
N ASN A 88 -8.75 0.72 -10.03
CA ASN A 88 -8.21 -0.23 -11.01
C ASN A 88 -7.36 -1.33 -10.37
N PHE A 89 -7.54 -1.58 -9.07
CA PHE A 89 -6.87 -2.69 -8.39
C PHE A 89 -7.01 -4.01 -9.15
N ARG A 90 -5.88 -4.69 -9.38
CA ARG A 90 -5.78 -5.97 -10.12
C ARG A 90 -6.26 -5.94 -11.57
N GLN A 91 -6.46 -4.78 -12.16
CA GLN A 91 -6.82 -4.65 -13.57
C GLN A 91 -5.58 -4.58 -14.46
N TRP A 92 -5.74 -4.94 -15.72
CA TRP A 92 -4.63 -4.91 -16.68
C TRP A 92 -4.02 -3.51 -16.80
N GLY A 93 -2.69 -3.43 -16.69
CA GLY A 93 -1.93 -2.18 -16.84
C GLY A 93 -2.03 -1.21 -15.66
N SER A 94 -2.78 -1.52 -14.59
CA SER A 94 -2.88 -0.62 -13.44
C SER A 94 -1.58 -0.55 -12.65
N LYS A 95 -1.38 0.55 -11.93
CA LYS A 95 -0.33 0.78 -10.93
C LYS A 95 -0.64 0.13 -9.59
N THR A 96 -1.68 -0.68 -9.52
CA THR A 96 -2.12 -1.38 -8.30
C THR A 96 -2.26 -2.89 -8.56
N PRO A 97 -1.17 -3.59 -8.92
CA PRO A 97 -1.20 -5.03 -9.18
C PRO A 97 -1.53 -5.84 -7.92
N GLY A 98 -1.88 -7.12 -8.10
CA GLY A 98 -2.40 -7.96 -7.02
C GLY A 98 -1.45 -8.19 -5.85
N HIS A 99 -0.15 -8.06 -6.07
CA HIS A 99 0.93 -7.98 -5.08
C HIS A 99 1.81 -6.76 -5.40
N PRO A 100 2.57 -6.19 -4.44
CA PRO A 100 3.44 -5.04 -4.71
C PRO A 100 4.56 -5.42 -5.69
N GLU A 101 4.79 -4.58 -6.69
CA GLU A 101 5.83 -4.76 -7.70
C GLU A 101 6.77 -3.54 -7.73
N PHE A 102 8.05 -3.76 -7.39
CA PHE A 102 9.08 -2.73 -7.41
C PHE A 102 9.31 -2.22 -8.84
N GLY A 103 9.46 -0.90 -8.98
CA GLY A 103 9.64 -0.23 -10.27
C GLY A 103 8.34 -0.05 -11.06
N HIS A 104 7.26 -0.75 -10.69
CA HIS A 104 5.95 -0.59 -11.32
C HIS A 104 5.14 0.55 -10.69
N THR A 105 5.16 0.64 -9.36
CA THR A 105 4.41 1.64 -8.58
C THR A 105 5.34 2.46 -7.69
N ALA A 106 5.37 3.79 -7.83
CA ALA A 106 6.19 4.63 -6.95
C ALA A 106 5.76 4.48 -5.47
N GLY A 107 6.75 4.36 -4.58
CA GLY A 107 6.55 4.10 -3.16
C GLY A 107 6.53 2.62 -2.75
N VAL A 108 6.57 1.69 -3.70
CA VAL A 108 6.83 0.27 -3.43
C VAL A 108 8.34 0.02 -3.41
N ASP A 109 8.89 -0.34 -2.25
CA ASP A 109 10.35 -0.55 -2.07
C ASP A 109 10.85 -1.93 -2.50
N ALA A 110 9.97 -2.93 -2.58
CA ALA A 110 10.35 -4.29 -3.00
C ALA A 110 9.15 -5.00 -3.64
N THR A 111 9.44 -5.86 -4.62
CA THR A 111 8.45 -6.84 -5.11
C THR A 111 8.26 -7.90 -4.04
N THR A 112 7.05 -7.99 -3.49
CA THR A 112 6.71 -8.99 -2.48
C THR A 112 5.49 -9.80 -2.92
N GLY A 113 5.25 -10.96 -2.31
CA GLY A 113 4.20 -11.89 -2.72
C GLY A 113 4.58 -13.31 -2.32
N PRO A 114 5.73 -13.83 -2.80
CA PRO A 114 6.35 -15.00 -2.22
C PRO A 114 6.70 -14.73 -0.75
N LEU A 115 6.02 -15.42 0.16
CA LEU A 115 6.19 -15.21 1.60
C LEU A 115 7.63 -15.43 2.03
N GLY A 116 8.08 -14.64 3.01
CA GLY A 116 9.45 -14.67 3.53
C GLY A 116 10.43 -13.75 2.81
N GLN A 117 10.30 -13.59 1.49
CA GLN A 117 11.28 -12.81 0.70
C GLN A 117 11.34 -11.33 1.11
N GLY A 118 10.18 -10.71 1.39
CA GLY A 118 10.15 -9.29 1.75
C GLY A 118 10.91 -8.97 3.03
N ILE A 119 10.78 -9.79 4.08
CA ILE A 119 11.51 -9.56 5.33
C ILE A 119 12.99 -9.92 5.20
N SER A 120 13.35 -10.91 4.36
CA SER A 120 14.75 -11.22 4.06
C SER A 120 15.46 -10.15 3.22
N THR A 121 14.69 -9.31 2.52
CA THR A 121 15.20 -8.19 1.72
C THR A 121 15.41 -6.92 2.54
N ALA A 122 14.66 -6.75 3.64
CA ALA A 122 14.68 -5.58 4.52
C ALA A 122 15.93 -5.55 5.40
#